data_AF-A0A7C1HWU6-F1
#
_entry.id   AF-A0A7C1HWU6-F1
#
_cell.length_a   1.000
_cell.length_b   1.000
_cell.length_c   1.000
_cell.angle_alpha   90.00
_cell.angle_beta   90.00
_cell.angle_gamma   90.00
#
_symmetry.space_group_name_H-M   'P 1'
#
loop_
_entity.id
_entity.type
_entity.pdbx_description
1 polymer ?
#
loop_
_entity_poly.entity_id
_entity_poly.type
_entity_poly.pdbx_seq_one_letter_code
_entity_poly.pdbx_strand_id
1 'polypeptide(L)' 'MAYVASKGVSLTEPVTVKKCSSCNRPLMPKEKAVVFKCPNCGKVEIIRCNKCRKMSVPYVCPICGFQGP' A
#
# COMPACT_ATOMS: atom_id res chain seq x y z
N MET A 1 30.54 34.76 6.72
CA MET A 1 30.93 33.42 6.25
C MET A 1 29.66 32.63 6.01
N ALA A 2 29.36 32.39 4.74
CA ALA A 2 28.17 31.71 4.26
C ALA A 2 28.29 30.19 4.43
N TYR A 3 27.21 29.48 4.78
CA TYR A 3 26.87 28.18 4.18
C TYR A 3 25.34 27.96 4.22
N VAL A 4 24.77 28.06 3.02
CA VAL A 4 23.42 27.60 2.64
C VAL A 4 23.44 26.08 2.55
N ALA A 5 22.38 25.38 3.02
CA ALA A 5 22.08 24.02 2.59
C ALA A 5 20.59 23.67 2.78
N SER A 6 19.77 24.27 1.93
CA SER A 6 18.48 23.76 1.48
C SER A 6 18.55 22.27 1.12
N LYS A 7 17.99 21.38 1.95
CA LYS A 7 17.55 20.06 1.49
C LYS A 7 16.08 20.15 1.11
N GLY A 8 15.87 20.58 -0.14
CA GLY A 8 14.57 20.50 -0.79
C GLY A 8 14.15 19.03 -0.94
N VAL A 9 13.02 18.69 -0.34
CA VAL A 9 12.19 17.57 -0.82
C VAL A 9 11.18 18.20 -1.75
N SER A 10 11.42 18.05 -3.05
CA SER A 10 10.52 18.49 -4.11
C SER A 10 9.12 17.93 -3.89
N LEU A 11 8.15 18.83 -3.67
CA LEU A 11 6.73 18.54 -3.50
C LEU A 11 5.99 18.61 -4.84
N THR A 12 6.38 17.84 -5.85
CA THR A 12 5.65 17.86 -7.13
C THR A 12 5.77 16.54 -7.89
N GLU A 13 5.47 15.42 -7.26
CA GLU A 13 5.05 14.23 -7.98
C GLU A 13 3.87 13.64 -7.20
N PRO A 14 2.68 13.44 -7.82
CA PRO A 14 1.62 12.69 -7.18
C PRO A 14 2.07 11.24 -7.12
N VAL A 15 2.89 10.91 -6.12
CA VAL A 15 3.16 9.53 -5.74
C VAL A 15 1.79 8.97 -5.38
N THR A 16 1.25 8.12 -6.26
CA THR A 16 -0.04 7.46 -6.03
C THR A 16 0.15 6.54 -4.85
N VAL A 17 -0.14 7.07 -3.66
CA VAL A 17 0.05 6.36 -2.41
C VAL A 17 -0.98 5.25 -2.35
N LYS A 18 -0.55 4.05 -2.76
CA LYS A 18 -1.33 2.83 -2.69
C LYS A 18 -1.71 2.58 -1.23
N LYS A 19 -2.99 2.27 -0.98
CA LYS A 19 -3.50 1.98 0.35
C LYS A 19 -3.58 0.47 0.56
N CYS A 20 -3.29 0.02 1.77
CA CYS A 20 -3.47 -1.38 2.15
C CYS A 20 -4.96 -1.70 2.28
N SER A 21 -5.43 -2.80 1.67
CA SER A 21 -6.84 -3.22 1.70
C SER A 21 -7.35 -3.64 3.09
N SER A 22 -6.47 -3.91 4.06
CA SER A 22 -6.87 -4.31 5.43
C SER A 22 -6.78 -3.19 6.46
N CYS A 23 -5.69 -2.42 6.46
CA CYS A 23 -5.48 -1.38 7.47
C CYS A 23 -5.76 0.04 6.95
N ASN A 24 -6.08 0.19 5.66
CA ASN A 24 -6.30 1.46 4.97
C ASN A 24 -5.15 2.47 5.11
N ARG A 25 -3.98 2.02 5.57
CA ARG A 25 -2.80 2.87 5.71
C ARG A 25 -2.14 3.13 4.36
N PRO A 26 -1.57 4.34 4.19
CA PRO A 26 -0.72 4.64 3.04
C PRO A 26 0.53 3.77 3.07
N LEU A 27 0.87 3.15 1.93
CA LEU A 27 2.13 2.45 1.77
C LEU A 27 3.23 3.44 1.44
N MET A 28 4.29 3.44 2.23
CA MET A 28 5.47 4.24 1.92
C MET A 28 6.19 3.63 0.69
N PRO A 29 6.82 4.45 -0.18
CA PRO A 29 7.53 3.95 -1.37
C PRO A 29 8.62 2.91 -1.07
N LYS A 30 9.21 2.98 0.14
CA LYS A 30 10.25 2.06 0.62
C LYS A 30 9.70 0.83 1.35
N GLU A 31 8.39 0.74 1.56
CA GLU A 31 7.78 -0.36 2.31
C GLU A 31 7.55 -1.58 1.41
N LYS A 32 7.81 -2.78 1.94
CA LYS A 32 7.59 -4.05 1.24
C LYS A 32 6.09 -4.37 1.17
N ALA A 33 5.38 -3.69 0.28
CA ALA A 33 4.01 -4.04 -0.11
C ALA A 33 4.01 -5.21 -1.10
N VAL A 34 2.96 -6.01 -1.08
CA VAL A 34 2.65 -6.95 -2.17
C VAL A 34 1.37 -6.55 -2.86
N VAL A 35 1.33 -6.75 -4.16
CA VAL A 35 0.15 -6.55 -4.99
C VAL A 35 -0.15 -7.89 -5.64
N PHE A 36 -1.38 -8.36 -5.49
CA PHE A 36 -1.84 -9.60 -6.12
C PHE A 36 -3.30 -9.47 -6.52
N LYS A 37 -3.71 -10.22 -7.54
CA LYS A 37 -5.12 -10.27 -7.95
C LYS A 37 -5.90 -11.19 -7.03
N CYS A 38 -7.14 -10.84 -6.73
CA CYS A 38 -8.02 -11.71 -5.93
C CYS A 38 -8.12 -13.11 -6.60
N PRO A 39 -7.85 -14.22 -5.87
CA PRO A 39 -7.88 -15.56 -6.45
C PRO A 39 -9.29 -16.03 -6.82
N ASN A 40 -10.33 -15.43 -6.22
CA ASN A 40 -11.72 -15.80 -6.48
C ASN A 40 -12.30 -15.10 -7.73
N CYS A 41 -12.09 -13.79 -7.87
CA CYS A 41 -12.70 -13.03 -8.97
C CYS A 41 -11.71 -12.55 -10.04
N GLY A 42 -10.40 -12.45 -9.75
CA GLY A 42 -9.36 -11.97 -10.69
C GLY A 42 -9.49 -10.50 -11.13
N LYS A 43 -10.58 -9.81 -10.75
CA LYS A 43 -10.94 -8.46 -11.21
C LYS A 43 -10.37 -7.34 -10.34
N VAL A 44 -10.07 -7.61 -9.07
CA VAL A 44 -9.51 -6.62 -8.12
C VAL A 44 -8.05 -6.91 -7.84
N GLU A 45 -7.23 -5.86 -7.89
CA GLU A 45 -5.88 -5.85 -7.34
C GLU A 45 -5.93 -5.54 -5.83
N ILE A 46 -5.52 -6.51 -5.03
CA ILE A 46 -5.41 -6.39 -3.58
C ILE A 46 -3.98 -6.01 -3.24
N ILE A 47 -3.84 -4.97 -2.43
CA ILE A 47 -2.55 -4.45 -2.02
C ILE A 47 -2.43 -4.63 -0.52
N ARG A 48 -1.38 -5.31 -0.06
CA ARG A 48 -1.19 -5.61 1.36
C ARG A 48 0.18 -5.18 1.85
N CYS A 49 0.21 -4.46 2.97
CA CYS A 49 1.45 -4.11 3.64
C CYS A 49 2.07 -5.31 4.36
N ASN A 50 3.38 -5.25 4.58
CA ASN A 50 4.13 -6.31 5.26
C ASN A 50 3.55 -6.61 6.65
N LYS A 51 3.18 -5.56 7.40
CA LYS A 51 2.65 -5.70 8.76
C LYS A 51 1.33 -6.49 8.78
N CYS A 52 0.42 -6.20 7.85
CA CYS A 52 -0.85 -6.92 7.74
C CYS A 52 -0.67 -8.38 7.30
N ARG A 53 0.34 -8.68 6.46
CA ARG A 53 0.70 -10.06 6.11
C ARG A 53 1.26 -10.83 7.30
N LYS A 54 2.15 -10.20 8.09
CA LYS A 54 2.74 -10.83 9.29
C LYS A 54 1.71 -11.14 10.37
N MET A 55 0.68 -10.29 10.48
CA MET A 55 -0.41 -10.47 11.44
C MET A 55 -1.59 -11.25 10.85
N SER A 56 -1.49 -11.76 9.62
CA SER A 56 -2.57 -12.49 8.92
C SER A 56 -3.93 -11.80 9.03
N VAL A 57 -3.93 -10.47 8.91
CA VAL A 57 -5.16 -9.67 9.06
C VAL A 57 -6.10 -10.03 7.91
N PRO A 58 -7.40 -10.28 8.13
CA PRO A 58 -8.29 -10.53 7.01
C PRO A 58 -8.35 -9.34 6.05
N TYR A 59 -8.41 -9.60 4.75
CA TYR A 59 -8.76 -8.63 3.72
C TYR A 59 -10.06 -9.10 3.05
N VAL A 60 -10.91 -8.14 2.69
CA VAL A 60 -12.17 -8.41 2.00
C VAL A 60 -12.06 -7.87 0.59
N CYS A 61 -12.38 -8.71 -0.40
CA CYS A 61 -12.50 -8.26 -1.77
C CYS A 61 -13.85 -7.54 -1.97
N PRO A 62 -13.87 -6.30 -2.52
CA PRO A 62 -15.11 -5.53 -2.69
C PRO A 62 -16.04 -6.08 -3.77
N ILE A 63 -15.55 -6.96 -4.67
CA ILE A 63 -16.35 -7.50 -5.78
C ILE A 63 -17.00 -8.84 -5.41
N CYS A 64 -16.26 -9.74 -4.77
CA CYS A 64 -16.75 -11.09 -4.48
C CYS A 64 -17.02 -11.35 -3.00
N GLY A 65 -16.72 -10.41 -2.11
CA GLY A 65 -16.88 -10.58 -0.66
C GLY A 65 -15.92 -11.62 -0.06
N PHE A 66 -14.98 -12.16 -0.84
CA PHE A 66 -14.02 -13.14 -0.34
C PHE A 66 -13.16 -12.53 0.76
N GLN A 67 -13.18 -13.17 1.93
CA GLN A 67 -12.36 -12.81 3.07
C GLN A 67 -11.18 -13.77 3.16
N GLY A 68 -9.96 -13.29 2.87
CA GLY A 68 -8.72 -14.06 2.98
C GLY A 68 -7.81 -13.48 4.07
N PRO A 69 -6.87 -14.27 4.64
CA PRO A 69 -5.91 -13.79 5.64
C PRO A 69 -4.79 -12.92 5.08
#